data_AF-A0A661PGX7-F1
#
_entry.id   AF-A0A661PGX7-F1
#
_cell.length_a   1.000
_cell.length_b   1.000
_cell.length_c   1.000
_cell.angle_alpha   90.00
_cell.angle_beta   90.00
_cell.angle_gamma   90.00
#
_symmetry.space_group_name_H-M   'P 1'
#
loop_
_entity.id
_entity.type
_entity.pdbx_description
1 polymer ?
#
loop_
_entity_poly.entity_id
_entity_poly.type
_entity_poly.pdbx_seq_one_letter_code
_entity_poly.pdbx_strand_id
1 'polypeptide(L)'
;MALLGVLVTGCGSDGADVGTLPSPWEEALVRPDTPGNTLLFNFEPSDVVVTHGSTGGHFLVHYTTDGVNAVPSADQNTNSVPDFVEDVADVYDEVLAYYQGTLGFRAPLSDENITDNGGDGRFDVYLVDFNGMGDGNYQNDSCTGQVCAGYMVQENDFAGYGYPTTTMANRILGSHEFFHAVQAGYDTEQGSVMAEGTAVWATESFDGTLPDFEYFIDGYFDNPDRSLDVPMPGPVDPFSYGSAIFFKFLEERFGAGTVLDLWERCENGANGVADPVWFQELDSLLSDADDSSFAAGFVEFAGYNLLTDDYADPARSYANGDDYPAVAIEPTATPYVDEKMRVFYASTQYYGLIPDGRAAMTAAVFSPDGDPADTEGISTLLAVRRGTSYDPFVQLTDLAAGSETVDTSGADLLVVAVINTLQEGDSRRPALCIGSPEEVEVCRTNLAGVGGAGGAGGGGAGIDPDDPDGTDDSGGCGCRVTGRSTEDVRLPFLLGLLALALGRRRRRH
;
A
#
# COMPACT_ATOMS: atom_id res chain seq x y z
N MET A 1 -33.75 -13.04 56.45
CA MET A 1 -33.49 -14.34 57.08
C MET A 1 -32.10 -14.79 56.62
N ALA A 2 -31.07 -14.10 57.12
CA ALA A 2 -29.67 -14.27 56.73
C ALA A 2 -28.89 -14.74 57.96
N LEU A 3 -28.29 -15.91 57.83
CA LEU A 3 -27.26 -16.50 58.69
C LEU A 3 -26.00 -16.55 57.83
N LEU A 4 -24.77 -16.42 58.30
CA LEU A 4 -24.16 -16.07 59.58
C LEU A 4 -22.68 -15.87 59.21
N GLY A 5 -22.02 -14.83 59.71
CA GLY A 5 -20.58 -14.65 59.47
C GLY A 5 -19.74 -15.60 60.33
N VAL A 6 -18.52 -15.94 59.88
CA VAL A 6 -17.38 -16.27 60.74
C VAL A 6 -16.10 -15.89 60.01
N LEU A 7 -15.32 -14.99 60.62
CA LEU A 7 -13.88 -14.86 60.45
C LEU A 7 -13.23 -15.56 61.66
N VAL A 8 -12.35 -16.53 61.41
CA VAL A 8 -11.35 -16.99 62.38
C VAL A 8 -10.02 -17.15 61.66
N THR A 9 -9.05 -16.38 62.12
CA THR A 9 -7.61 -16.47 61.84
C THR A 9 -6.98 -17.73 62.43
N GLY A 10 -6.02 -18.32 61.70
CA GLY A 10 -5.08 -19.31 62.23
C GLY A 10 -3.86 -19.47 61.32
N CYS A 11 -2.67 -19.17 61.86
CA CYS A 11 -1.36 -19.30 61.21
C CYS A 11 -0.93 -20.78 61.11
N GLY A 12 -0.17 -21.14 60.08
CA GLY A 12 0.52 -22.43 59.99
C GLY A 12 1.29 -22.60 58.69
N SER A 13 2.59 -22.85 58.81
CA SER A 13 3.60 -23.03 57.79
C SER A 13 3.46 -24.34 56.98
N ASP A 14 4.13 -24.34 55.83
CA ASP A 14 4.47 -25.46 54.94
C ASP A 14 3.43 -25.84 53.88
N GLY A 15 3.73 -25.43 52.64
CA GLY A 15 3.04 -25.86 51.43
C GLY A 15 3.95 -25.66 50.22
N ALA A 16 4.47 -26.78 49.73
CA ALA A 16 5.17 -27.03 48.47
C ALA A 16 5.28 -25.90 47.45
N ASP A 17 6.48 -25.80 46.88
CA ASP A 17 6.81 -25.17 45.61
C ASP A 17 5.81 -25.63 44.53
N VAL A 18 4.76 -24.83 44.31
CA VAL A 18 3.84 -25.01 43.18
C VAL A 18 4.48 -24.23 42.07
N GLY A 19 5.17 -24.95 41.18
CA GLY A 19 5.78 -24.39 39.99
C GLY A 19 4.81 -23.43 39.31
N THR A 20 5.31 -22.24 39.03
CA THR A 20 4.70 -21.30 38.09
C THR A 20 4.35 -22.08 36.82
N LEU A 21 3.06 -22.23 36.56
CA LEU A 21 2.59 -22.66 35.25
C LEU A 21 3.04 -21.56 34.25
N PRO A 22 3.65 -21.92 33.12
CA PRO A 22 4.00 -20.93 32.11
C PRO A 22 2.74 -20.20 31.63
N SER A 23 2.93 -18.93 31.31
CA SER A 23 1.92 -18.06 30.71
C SER A 23 1.38 -18.70 29.42
N PRO A 24 0.07 -18.61 29.11
CA PRO A 24 -0.50 -19.16 27.89
C PRO A 24 -0.11 -18.42 26.59
N TRP A 25 0.92 -17.57 26.62
CA TRP A 25 1.36 -16.74 25.49
C TRP A 25 2.85 -16.93 25.12
N GLU A 26 3.52 -17.95 25.64
CA GLU A 26 4.81 -18.40 25.10
C GLU A 26 4.59 -19.75 24.41
N GLU A 27 3.85 -19.74 23.30
CA GLU A 27 3.97 -20.84 22.36
C GLU A 27 5.41 -20.83 21.85
N ALA A 28 6.05 -22.01 21.77
CA ALA A 28 7.34 -22.11 21.11
C ALA A 28 7.14 -21.63 19.67
N LEU A 29 7.77 -20.50 19.34
CA LEU A 29 7.67 -19.90 18.02
C LEU A 29 8.18 -20.91 16.99
N VAL A 30 7.44 -21.00 15.88
CA VAL A 30 7.53 -22.11 14.94
C VAL A 30 8.05 -21.59 13.61
N ARG A 31 9.13 -22.20 13.13
CA ARG A 31 9.79 -21.88 11.86
C ARG A 31 9.53 -22.97 10.82
N PRO A 32 9.75 -22.71 9.52
CA PRO A 32 9.46 -23.66 8.44
C PRO A 32 10.12 -25.03 8.59
N ASP A 33 11.28 -25.10 9.25
CA ASP A 33 12.05 -26.32 9.53
C ASP A 33 11.79 -26.92 10.92
N THR A 34 11.00 -26.26 11.78
CA THR A 34 10.63 -26.79 13.10
C THR A 34 9.81 -28.08 12.94
N PRO A 35 10.26 -29.24 13.47
CA PRO A 35 9.57 -30.52 13.25
C PRO A 35 8.13 -30.54 13.76
N GLY A 36 7.19 -30.90 12.88
CA GLY A 36 5.78 -31.05 13.24
C GLY A 36 5.00 -29.73 13.31
N ASN A 37 5.54 -28.66 12.72
CA ASN A 37 4.83 -27.41 12.55
C ASN A 37 3.57 -27.56 11.67
N THR A 38 2.70 -26.56 11.73
CA THR A 38 1.47 -26.47 10.91
C THR A 38 1.45 -25.23 10.03
N LEU A 39 2.63 -24.66 9.73
CA LEU A 39 2.74 -23.52 8.84
C LEU A 39 2.27 -23.93 7.44
N LEU A 40 1.69 -22.98 6.71
CA LEU A 40 1.22 -23.21 5.34
C LEU A 40 2.38 -23.53 4.39
N PHE A 41 3.50 -22.84 4.59
CA PHE A 41 4.72 -22.99 3.81
C PHE A 41 5.83 -23.49 4.74
N ASN A 42 6.18 -24.77 4.60
CA ASN A 42 7.13 -25.46 5.46
C ASN A 42 7.89 -26.56 4.73
N PHE A 43 8.99 -27.01 5.33
CA PHE A 43 9.68 -28.19 4.85
C PHE A 43 8.89 -29.45 5.18
N GLU A 44 8.93 -30.44 4.29
CA GLU A 44 8.32 -31.73 4.56
C GLU A 44 9.11 -32.45 5.67
N PRO A 45 8.48 -33.28 6.53
CA PRO A 45 9.18 -33.99 7.60
C PRO A 45 10.31 -34.92 7.11
N SER A 46 10.36 -35.24 5.82
CA SER A 46 11.42 -36.04 5.19
C SER A 46 12.55 -35.21 4.58
N ASP A 47 12.38 -33.90 4.46
CA ASP A 47 13.39 -33.02 3.86
C ASP A 47 14.62 -32.95 4.76
N VAL A 48 15.80 -32.92 4.14
CA VAL A 48 17.07 -32.69 4.84
C VAL A 48 17.44 -31.24 4.59
N VAL A 49 17.06 -30.38 5.54
CA VAL A 49 17.36 -28.95 5.48
C VAL A 49 18.85 -28.73 5.75
N VAL A 50 19.49 -28.00 4.85
CA VAL A 50 20.88 -27.52 4.95
C VAL A 50 20.89 -26.01 4.88
N THR A 51 21.97 -25.39 5.35
CA THR A 51 22.09 -23.94 5.39
C THR A 51 23.28 -23.42 4.60
N HIS A 52 23.13 -22.23 4.02
CA HIS A 52 24.18 -21.47 3.38
C HIS A 52 24.22 -20.06 3.94
N GLY A 53 25.41 -19.62 4.36
CA GLY A 53 25.60 -18.29 4.91
C GLY A 53 26.01 -17.29 3.84
N SER A 54 25.40 -16.10 3.84
CA SER A 54 25.75 -15.04 2.89
C SER A 54 27.19 -14.55 3.05
N THR A 55 27.78 -14.03 1.97
CA THR A 55 29.19 -13.57 1.95
C THR A 55 29.40 -12.33 2.83
N GLY A 56 28.41 -11.45 2.90
CA GLY A 56 28.34 -10.29 3.81
C GLY A 56 28.17 -10.69 5.28
N GLY A 57 27.71 -11.92 5.53
CA GLY A 57 27.61 -12.49 6.87
C GLY A 57 26.35 -12.06 7.64
N HIS A 58 25.35 -11.54 6.94
CA HIS A 58 24.09 -11.07 7.54
C HIS A 58 22.95 -12.08 7.45
N PHE A 59 22.99 -12.99 6.47
CA PHE A 59 21.88 -13.91 6.19
C PHE A 59 22.28 -15.38 6.28
N LEU A 60 21.29 -16.22 6.63
CA LEU A 60 21.35 -17.67 6.61
C LEU A 60 20.20 -18.22 5.75
N VAL A 61 20.53 -18.79 4.61
CA VAL A 61 19.55 -19.40 3.69
C VAL A 61 19.36 -20.86 4.02
N HIS A 62 18.12 -21.27 4.29
CA HIS A 62 17.71 -22.64 4.58
C HIS A 62 17.05 -23.27 3.36
N TYR A 63 17.51 -24.45 2.96
CA TYR A 63 17.02 -25.10 1.74
C TYR A 63 17.17 -26.63 1.79
N THR A 64 16.49 -27.31 0.87
CA THR A 64 16.69 -28.74 0.58
C THR A 64 17.01 -28.93 -0.90
N THR A 65 17.69 -30.02 -1.24
CA THR A 65 17.99 -30.41 -2.63
C THR A 65 17.14 -31.58 -3.14
N ASP A 66 16.27 -32.10 -2.29
CA ASP A 66 15.38 -33.23 -2.56
C ASP A 66 13.96 -32.88 -2.11
N GLY A 67 12.97 -33.55 -2.70
CA GLY A 67 11.56 -33.36 -2.34
C GLY A 67 10.88 -32.27 -3.17
N VAL A 68 9.76 -31.77 -2.64
CA VAL A 68 8.93 -30.75 -3.30
C VAL A 68 9.55 -29.36 -3.12
N ASN A 69 10.15 -29.09 -1.95
CA ASN A 69 10.87 -27.85 -1.64
C ASN A 69 12.29 -27.78 -2.23
N ALA A 70 12.64 -28.67 -3.18
CA ALA A 70 13.99 -28.75 -3.72
C ALA A 70 14.34 -27.50 -4.54
N VAL A 71 15.44 -26.84 -4.23
CA VAL A 71 15.96 -25.72 -5.04
C VAL A 71 16.59 -26.22 -6.35
N PRO A 72 16.76 -25.35 -7.37
CA PRO A 72 17.44 -25.73 -8.61
C PRO A 72 18.85 -26.27 -8.38
N SER A 73 19.12 -27.51 -8.83
CA SER A 73 20.38 -28.23 -8.56
C SER A 73 21.64 -27.75 -9.31
N ALA A 74 21.57 -26.63 -10.05
CA ALA A 74 22.73 -26.13 -10.78
C ALA A 74 23.81 -25.63 -9.80
N ASP A 75 25.04 -26.12 -9.94
CA ASP A 75 26.23 -25.69 -9.19
C ASP A 75 27.37 -25.61 -10.22
N GLN A 76 27.50 -24.46 -10.89
CA GLN A 76 28.45 -24.29 -11.98
C GLN A 76 29.88 -24.10 -11.48
N ASN A 77 30.04 -23.56 -10.27
CA ASN A 77 31.34 -23.30 -9.67
C ASN A 77 31.89 -24.51 -8.88
N THR A 78 31.08 -25.56 -8.71
CA THR A 78 31.37 -26.85 -8.05
C THR A 78 31.76 -26.72 -6.58
N ASN A 79 31.19 -25.74 -5.87
CA ASN A 79 31.46 -25.50 -4.45
C ASN A 79 30.51 -26.27 -3.52
N SER A 80 29.62 -27.10 -4.06
CA SER A 80 28.60 -27.90 -3.35
C SER A 80 27.43 -27.09 -2.77
N VAL A 81 27.24 -25.84 -3.21
CA VAL A 81 26.07 -25.01 -2.95
C VAL A 81 25.41 -24.73 -4.30
N PRO A 82 24.08 -24.87 -4.43
CA PRO A 82 23.41 -24.51 -5.68
C PRO A 82 23.55 -23.01 -6.00
N ASP A 83 23.82 -22.66 -7.26
CA ASP A 83 23.99 -21.29 -7.75
C ASP A 83 22.79 -20.40 -7.36
N PHE A 84 21.57 -20.95 -7.32
CA PHE A 84 20.36 -20.23 -6.89
C PHE A 84 20.41 -19.81 -5.42
N VAL A 85 20.92 -20.66 -4.54
CA VAL A 85 21.03 -20.38 -3.09
C VAL A 85 22.08 -19.29 -2.84
N GLU A 86 23.19 -19.32 -3.60
CA GLU A 86 24.20 -18.26 -3.55
C GLU A 86 23.62 -16.92 -4.03
N ASP A 87 22.86 -16.93 -5.14
CA ASP A 87 22.20 -15.73 -5.69
C ASP A 87 21.19 -15.13 -4.71
N VAL A 88 20.37 -15.95 -4.04
CA VAL A 88 19.48 -15.50 -2.96
C VAL A 88 20.29 -14.80 -1.86
N ALA A 89 21.33 -15.46 -1.34
CA ALA A 89 22.12 -14.92 -0.24
C ALA A 89 22.82 -13.59 -0.59
N ASP A 90 23.37 -13.50 -1.81
CA ASP A 90 24.05 -12.30 -2.29
C ASP A 90 23.07 -11.15 -2.55
N VAL A 91 21.86 -11.43 -3.07
CA VAL A 91 20.82 -10.41 -3.28
C VAL A 91 20.36 -9.82 -1.95
N TYR A 92 20.12 -10.62 -0.92
CA TYR A 92 19.73 -10.11 0.40
C TYR A 92 20.82 -9.23 1.04
N ASP A 93 22.10 -9.60 0.92
CA ASP A 93 23.22 -8.74 1.34
C ASP A 93 23.24 -7.41 0.56
N GLU A 94 22.98 -7.44 -0.76
CA GLU A 94 22.90 -6.25 -1.60
C GLU A 94 21.77 -5.32 -1.18
N VAL A 95 20.57 -5.86 -0.96
CA VAL A 95 19.39 -5.10 -0.52
C VAL A 95 19.63 -4.48 0.86
N LEU A 96 20.14 -5.23 1.84
CA LEU A 96 20.46 -4.69 3.16
C LEU A 96 21.50 -3.57 3.08
N ALA A 97 22.55 -3.77 2.29
CA ALA A 97 23.58 -2.74 2.08
C ALA A 97 22.98 -1.47 1.44
N TYR A 98 22.00 -1.61 0.54
CA TYR A 98 21.29 -0.48 -0.05
C TYR A 98 20.42 0.25 0.97
N TYR A 99 19.55 -0.47 1.69
CA TYR A 99 18.64 0.12 2.69
C TYR A 99 19.39 0.84 3.81
N GLN A 100 20.45 0.24 4.34
CA GLN A 100 21.23 0.89 5.39
C GLN A 100 22.20 1.95 4.87
N GLY A 101 22.93 1.63 3.80
CA GLY A 101 24.03 2.45 3.31
C GLY A 101 23.60 3.62 2.45
N THR A 102 22.48 3.48 1.73
CA THR A 102 21.99 4.48 0.78
C THR A 102 20.73 5.18 1.28
N LEU A 103 19.72 4.41 1.72
CA LEU A 103 18.46 5.00 2.20
C LEU A 103 18.51 5.43 3.68
N GLY A 104 19.43 4.86 4.48
CA GLY A 104 19.63 5.24 5.88
C GLY A 104 18.74 4.51 6.89
N PHE A 105 17.93 3.54 6.44
CA PHE A 105 17.14 2.69 7.34
C PHE A 105 18.05 1.87 8.26
N ARG A 106 17.54 1.51 9.44
CA ARG A 106 18.21 0.50 10.28
C ARG A 106 18.04 -0.90 9.69
N ALA A 107 18.93 -1.81 10.09
CA ALA A 107 18.74 -3.23 9.83
C ALA A 107 17.50 -3.74 10.60
N PRO A 108 16.86 -4.84 10.14
CA PRO A 108 15.85 -5.54 10.92
C PRO A 108 16.35 -5.89 12.33
N LEU A 109 15.40 -6.05 13.26
CA LEU A 109 15.72 -6.53 14.60
C LEU A 109 16.35 -7.91 14.54
N SER A 110 17.41 -8.11 15.32
CA SER A 110 18.07 -9.42 15.43
C SER A 110 17.21 -10.38 16.26
N ASP A 111 17.11 -11.61 15.77
CA ASP A 111 16.51 -12.75 16.43
C ASP A 111 17.53 -13.59 17.22
N GLU A 112 18.79 -13.15 17.38
CA GLU A 112 19.86 -13.94 18.03
C GLU A 112 19.47 -14.42 19.44
N ASN A 113 18.62 -13.65 20.13
CA ASN A 113 18.14 -13.97 21.48
C ASN A 113 16.83 -14.78 21.52
N ILE A 114 16.24 -15.10 20.36
CA ILE A 114 15.10 -16.00 20.24
C ILE A 114 15.60 -17.44 20.39
N THR A 115 14.80 -18.30 21.05
CA THR A 115 15.23 -19.67 21.38
C THR A 115 15.42 -20.53 20.12
N ASP A 116 14.53 -20.37 19.14
CA ASP A 116 14.67 -20.91 17.79
C ASP A 116 14.97 -19.74 16.85
N ASN A 117 16.25 -19.51 16.54
CA ASN A 117 16.76 -18.38 15.75
C ASN A 117 17.39 -18.83 14.42
N GLY A 118 16.94 -19.98 13.90
CA GLY A 118 17.50 -20.57 12.67
C GLY A 118 18.94 -21.09 12.79
N GLY A 119 19.59 -20.92 13.95
CA GLY A 119 20.76 -21.68 14.36
C GLY A 119 22.04 -20.89 14.62
N ASP A 120 22.20 -19.69 14.05
CA ASP A 120 23.41 -18.87 14.28
C ASP A 120 23.22 -17.35 14.40
N GLY A 121 21.97 -16.87 14.50
CA GLY A 121 21.62 -15.47 14.80
C GLY A 121 21.78 -14.50 13.62
N ARG A 122 22.10 -15.01 12.43
CA ARG A 122 21.91 -14.29 11.17
C ARG A 122 20.45 -14.33 10.76
N PHE A 123 20.03 -13.34 9.98
CA PHE A 123 18.65 -13.26 9.52
C PHE A 123 18.32 -14.43 8.59
N ASP A 124 17.27 -15.19 8.91
CA ASP A 124 16.95 -16.42 8.19
C ASP A 124 16.07 -16.21 6.97
N VAL A 125 16.41 -16.91 5.89
CA VAL A 125 15.64 -16.98 4.64
C VAL A 125 15.34 -18.45 4.33
N TYR A 126 14.09 -18.85 4.46
CA TYR A 126 13.63 -20.22 4.23
C TYR A 126 13.09 -20.39 2.80
N LEU A 127 13.72 -21.29 2.02
CA LEU A 127 13.32 -21.58 0.65
C LEU A 127 12.38 -22.79 0.60
N VAL A 128 11.10 -22.55 0.34
CA VAL A 128 10.02 -23.56 0.32
C VAL A 128 9.13 -23.39 -0.92
N ASP A 129 8.45 -24.44 -1.34
CA ASP A 129 7.53 -24.40 -2.48
C ASP A 129 6.17 -23.85 -2.03
N PHE A 130 5.77 -22.70 -2.58
CA PHE A 130 4.49 -22.06 -2.36
C PHE A 130 3.40 -22.63 -3.29
N ASN A 131 3.74 -23.52 -4.21
CA ASN A 131 2.82 -24.21 -5.13
C ASN A 131 1.91 -23.22 -5.88
N GLY A 132 2.48 -22.08 -6.29
CA GLY A 132 1.80 -21.04 -7.06
C GLY A 132 0.84 -20.15 -6.28
N MET A 133 0.82 -20.22 -4.93
CA MET A 133 -0.10 -19.46 -4.07
C MET A 133 0.41 -18.07 -3.65
N GLY A 134 1.73 -17.88 -3.63
CA GLY A 134 2.45 -16.64 -3.34
C GLY A 134 3.92 -16.86 -3.70
N ASP A 135 4.77 -15.85 -3.65
CA ASP A 135 6.21 -15.99 -3.97
C ASP A 135 7.16 -15.63 -2.83
N GLY A 136 6.65 -15.01 -1.77
CA GLY A 136 7.36 -14.86 -0.50
C GLY A 136 6.49 -14.22 0.57
N ASN A 137 7.06 -14.13 1.76
CA ASN A 137 6.45 -13.50 2.92
C ASN A 137 7.49 -13.24 4.03
N TYR A 138 7.52 -12.04 4.60
CA TYR A 138 8.14 -11.77 5.90
C TYR A 138 7.25 -12.17 7.08
N GLN A 139 7.74 -13.05 7.96
CA GLN A 139 7.01 -13.51 9.14
C GLN A 139 7.55 -12.87 10.42
N ASN A 140 6.67 -12.23 11.18
CA ASN A 140 6.96 -11.81 12.55
C ASN A 140 7.18 -13.03 13.45
N ASP A 141 8.22 -12.96 14.29
CA ASP A 141 8.59 -14.03 15.21
C ASP A 141 8.42 -13.55 16.66
N SER A 142 9.17 -12.51 17.07
CA SER A 142 9.08 -11.97 18.43
C SER A 142 8.92 -10.45 18.43
N CYS A 143 7.87 -9.98 19.11
CA CYS A 143 7.53 -8.57 19.18
C CYS A 143 7.68 -8.00 20.59
N THR A 144 8.18 -6.77 20.67
CA THR A 144 8.12 -5.93 21.88
C THR A 144 7.35 -4.66 21.55
N GLY A 145 6.06 -4.63 21.92
CA GLY A 145 5.14 -3.62 21.38
C GLY A 145 4.94 -3.85 19.88
N GLN A 146 4.99 -2.77 19.11
CA GLN A 146 4.84 -2.77 17.65
C GLN A 146 6.12 -3.13 16.88
N VAL A 147 7.21 -3.45 17.59
CA VAL A 147 8.51 -3.70 16.95
C VAL A 147 8.83 -5.18 17.03
N CYS A 148 9.07 -5.82 15.89
CA CYS A 148 9.21 -7.26 15.76
C CYS A 148 10.52 -7.67 15.08
N ALA A 149 11.14 -8.71 15.60
CA ALA A 149 12.10 -9.54 14.86
C ALA A 149 11.34 -10.65 14.13
N GLY A 150 11.92 -11.17 13.06
CA GLY A 150 11.26 -12.13 12.20
C GLY A 150 12.21 -12.83 11.23
N TYR A 151 11.64 -13.56 10.29
CA TYR A 151 12.37 -14.30 9.26
C TYR A 151 11.65 -14.21 7.91
N MET A 152 12.37 -14.53 6.85
CA MET A 152 11.84 -14.57 5.48
C MET A 152 11.46 -15.99 5.08
N VAL A 153 10.34 -16.13 4.38
CA VAL A 153 9.97 -17.34 3.64
C VAL A 153 9.83 -16.95 2.17
N GLN A 154 10.50 -17.67 1.28
CA GLN A 154 10.58 -17.35 -0.13
C GLN A 154 10.41 -18.61 -0.99
N GLU A 155 9.82 -18.44 -2.17
CA GLU A 155 9.70 -19.49 -3.18
C GLU A 155 11.06 -20.11 -3.54
N ASN A 156 11.11 -21.44 -3.56
CA ASN A 156 12.34 -22.22 -3.71
C ASN A 156 12.92 -22.25 -5.13
N ASP A 157 12.14 -21.97 -6.18
CA ASP A 157 12.65 -22.00 -7.57
C ASP A 157 11.98 -21.03 -8.58
N PHE A 158 10.86 -20.40 -8.21
CA PHE A 158 10.01 -19.53 -9.05
C PHE A 158 9.49 -20.20 -10.34
N ALA A 159 9.48 -21.53 -10.42
CA ALA A 159 9.03 -22.25 -11.58
C ALA A 159 7.53 -22.04 -11.80
N GLY A 160 7.18 -21.43 -12.93
CA GLY A 160 5.78 -21.16 -13.28
C GLY A 160 5.24 -19.81 -12.79
N TYR A 161 6.07 -18.98 -12.17
CA TYR A 161 5.68 -17.65 -11.67
C TYR A 161 5.72 -16.53 -12.71
N GLY A 162 6.34 -16.78 -13.88
CA GLY A 162 6.35 -15.83 -14.99
C GLY A 162 7.50 -14.83 -14.97
N TYR A 163 8.39 -14.89 -13.98
CA TYR A 163 9.59 -14.07 -13.93
C TYR A 163 10.52 -14.36 -15.13
N PRO A 164 11.13 -13.33 -15.74
CA PRO A 164 12.09 -13.52 -16.83
C PRO A 164 13.33 -14.34 -16.44
N THR A 165 13.79 -14.19 -15.19
CA THR A 165 14.90 -14.94 -14.60
C THR A 165 14.70 -15.09 -13.09
N THR A 166 15.31 -16.09 -12.47
CA THR A 166 15.30 -16.26 -11.01
C THR A 166 15.99 -15.11 -10.29
N THR A 167 17.09 -14.56 -10.84
CA THR A 167 17.77 -13.39 -10.25
C THR A 167 16.87 -12.16 -10.23
N MET A 168 16.08 -11.91 -11.28
CA MET A 168 15.10 -10.82 -11.26
C MET A 168 14.01 -11.07 -10.20
N ALA A 169 13.54 -12.31 -10.07
CA ALA A 169 12.57 -12.68 -9.03
C ALA A 169 13.15 -12.44 -7.62
N ASN A 170 14.39 -12.89 -7.38
CA ASN A 170 15.12 -12.68 -6.14
C ASN A 170 15.28 -11.19 -5.82
N ARG A 171 15.59 -10.34 -6.81
CA ARG A 171 15.73 -8.89 -6.60
C ARG A 171 14.40 -8.23 -6.27
N ILE A 172 13.32 -8.55 -6.98
CA ILE A 172 11.98 -8.01 -6.72
C ILE A 172 11.52 -8.42 -5.33
N LEU A 173 11.46 -9.73 -5.07
CA LEU A 173 10.97 -10.26 -3.79
C LEU A 173 11.88 -9.88 -2.63
N GLY A 174 13.20 -10.01 -2.83
CA GLY A 174 14.19 -9.68 -1.81
C GLY A 174 14.20 -8.19 -1.46
N SER A 175 13.86 -7.28 -2.37
CA SER A 175 13.68 -5.87 -2.03
C SER A 175 12.31 -5.61 -1.39
N HIS A 176 11.22 -6.15 -1.92
CA HIS A 176 9.86 -5.95 -1.38
C HIS A 176 9.72 -6.53 0.03
N GLU A 177 9.87 -7.84 0.17
CA GLU A 177 9.56 -8.55 1.41
C GLU A 177 10.58 -8.26 2.51
N PHE A 178 11.86 -8.09 2.16
CA PHE A 178 12.85 -7.71 3.16
C PHE A 178 12.60 -6.30 3.69
N PHE A 179 11.95 -5.43 2.91
CA PHE A 179 11.57 -4.13 3.43
C PHE A 179 10.52 -4.26 4.55
N HIS A 180 9.62 -5.25 4.53
CA HIS A 180 8.75 -5.55 5.67
C HIS A 180 9.54 -5.92 6.94
N ALA A 181 10.66 -6.63 6.81
CA ALA A 181 11.55 -6.88 7.95
C ALA A 181 12.18 -5.59 8.50
N VAL A 182 12.49 -4.63 7.63
CA VAL A 182 12.97 -3.30 8.03
C VAL A 182 11.85 -2.52 8.72
N GLN A 183 10.65 -2.49 8.14
CA GLN A 183 9.45 -1.83 8.70
C GLN A 183 9.10 -2.36 10.08
N ALA A 184 9.17 -3.68 10.28
CA ALA A 184 8.94 -4.31 11.58
C ALA A 184 9.94 -3.86 12.66
N GLY A 185 11.10 -3.33 12.26
CA GLY A 185 12.04 -2.65 13.15
C GLY A 185 11.59 -1.26 13.60
N TYR A 186 10.56 -0.66 12.98
CA TYR A 186 9.94 0.62 13.32
C TYR A 186 8.56 0.44 13.94
N ASP A 187 7.62 -0.14 13.20
CA ASP A 187 6.22 -0.31 13.60
C ASP A 187 5.50 -1.27 12.65
N THR A 188 4.84 -2.31 13.18
CA THR A 188 4.06 -3.28 12.40
C THR A 188 2.56 -2.95 12.24
N GLU A 189 2.06 -1.87 12.86
CA GLU A 189 0.62 -1.56 13.00
C GLU A 189 0.15 -0.37 12.13
N GLN A 190 0.94 0.07 11.15
CA GLN A 190 0.65 1.25 10.32
C GLN A 190 -0.34 1.02 9.15
N GLY A 191 -0.83 -0.21 8.98
CA GLY A 191 -1.80 -0.58 7.95
C GLY A 191 -1.21 -0.84 6.56
N SER A 192 -1.97 -1.52 5.70
CA SER A 192 -1.49 -2.04 4.41
C SER A 192 -1.07 -0.97 3.42
N VAL A 193 -1.72 0.19 3.40
CA VAL A 193 -1.33 1.30 2.50
C VAL A 193 0.12 1.71 2.74
N MET A 194 0.51 1.90 4.00
CA MET A 194 1.90 2.24 4.31
C MET A 194 2.83 1.04 4.16
N ALA A 195 2.44 -0.13 4.68
CA ALA A 195 3.29 -1.32 4.66
C ALA A 195 3.58 -1.80 3.23
N GLU A 196 2.55 -2.05 2.42
CA GLU A 196 2.71 -2.52 1.04
C GLU A 196 3.16 -1.40 0.10
N GLY A 197 2.61 -0.19 0.25
CA GLY A 197 2.96 0.94 -0.61
C GLY A 197 4.43 1.32 -0.48
N THR A 198 4.99 1.31 0.74
CA THR A 198 6.42 1.57 0.91
C THR A 198 7.30 0.37 0.55
N ALA A 199 6.80 -0.88 0.62
CA ALA A 199 7.53 -2.05 0.13
C ALA A 199 7.68 -2.04 -1.40
N VAL A 200 6.62 -1.71 -2.15
CA VAL A 200 6.69 -1.50 -3.61
C VAL A 200 7.55 -0.28 -3.96
N TRP A 201 7.48 0.80 -3.19
CA TRP A 201 8.41 1.93 -3.37
C TRP A 201 9.88 1.52 -3.14
N ALA A 202 10.13 0.59 -2.21
CA ALA A 202 11.48 0.14 -1.91
C ALA A 202 12.07 -0.69 -3.08
N THR A 203 11.26 -1.44 -3.83
CA THR A 203 11.71 -2.15 -5.05
C THR A 203 12.21 -1.18 -6.12
N GLU A 204 11.41 -0.15 -6.43
CA GLU A 204 11.77 0.95 -7.34
C GLU A 204 13.01 1.72 -6.88
N SER A 205 13.06 2.01 -5.58
CA SER A 205 14.19 2.73 -5.00
C SER A 205 15.47 1.91 -5.07
N PHE A 206 15.40 0.59 -4.85
CA PHE A 206 16.53 -0.32 -4.92
C PHE A 206 17.09 -0.45 -6.34
N ASP A 207 16.21 -0.70 -7.32
CA ASP A 207 16.59 -0.93 -8.71
C ASP A 207 15.43 -0.58 -9.64
N GLY A 208 15.37 0.68 -10.08
CA GLY A 208 14.35 1.17 -11.03
C GLY A 208 14.44 0.58 -12.45
N THR A 209 15.19 -0.50 -12.65
CA THR A 209 15.06 -1.34 -13.85
C THR A 209 14.13 -2.54 -13.66
N LEU A 210 13.69 -2.78 -12.42
CA LEU A 210 12.69 -3.79 -12.07
C LEU A 210 11.29 -3.25 -12.37
N PRO A 211 10.42 -4.00 -13.08
CA PRO A 211 9.12 -3.50 -13.55
C PRO A 211 8.01 -3.57 -12.48
N ASP A 212 8.36 -3.83 -11.23
CA ASP A 212 7.42 -4.16 -10.15
C ASP A 212 6.56 -2.94 -9.78
N PHE A 213 7.19 -1.78 -9.67
CA PHE A 213 6.53 -0.52 -9.35
C PHE A 213 5.50 -0.12 -10.43
N GLU A 214 5.89 -0.08 -11.70
CA GLU A 214 4.98 0.24 -12.80
C GLU A 214 3.81 -0.75 -12.89
N TYR A 215 4.03 -2.00 -12.51
CA TYR A 215 2.98 -3.02 -12.49
C TYR A 215 1.90 -2.74 -11.44
N PHE A 216 2.28 -2.18 -10.28
CA PHE A 216 1.37 -1.99 -9.16
C PHE A 216 0.69 -0.61 -9.12
N ILE A 217 1.33 0.46 -9.60
CA ILE A 217 0.81 1.83 -9.47
C ILE A 217 -0.53 2.09 -10.19
N ASP A 218 -0.89 1.25 -11.17
CA ASP A 218 -2.25 1.21 -11.77
C ASP A 218 -3.33 1.07 -10.67
N GLY A 219 -3.04 0.38 -9.57
CA GLY A 219 -3.98 0.21 -8.45
C GLY A 219 -4.45 1.52 -7.81
N TYR A 220 -3.55 2.51 -7.68
CA TYR A 220 -3.91 3.85 -7.22
C TYR A 220 -4.47 4.70 -8.38
N PHE A 221 -3.84 4.67 -9.55
CA PHE A 221 -4.24 5.48 -10.69
C PHE A 221 -5.63 5.15 -11.25
N ASP A 222 -6.11 3.92 -11.08
CA ASP A 222 -7.48 3.53 -11.41
C ASP A 222 -8.52 3.96 -10.35
N ASN A 223 -8.07 4.32 -9.13
CA ASN A 223 -8.94 4.61 -7.98
C ASN A 223 -8.55 5.88 -7.20
N PRO A 224 -8.18 7.01 -7.85
CA PRO A 224 -7.70 8.20 -7.17
C PRO A 224 -8.78 8.89 -6.32
N ASP A 225 -10.06 8.52 -6.52
CA ASP A 225 -11.22 9.04 -5.81
C ASP A 225 -11.43 8.40 -4.42
N ARG A 226 -10.65 7.37 -4.07
CA ARG A 226 -10.58 6.76 -2.74
C ARG A 226 -9.68 7.54 -1.80
N SER A 227 -9.98 7.48 -0.50
CA SER A 227 -9.08 8.01 0.54
C SER A 227 -7.75 7.28 0.53
N LEU A 228 -6.66 8.04 0.50
CA LEU A 228 -5.30 7.52 0.36
C LEU A 228 -4.94 6.46 1.41
N ASP A 229 -5.39 6.61 2.64
CA ASP A 229 -5.12 5.73 3.79
C ASP A 229 -6.10 4.56 3.96
N VAL A 230 -7.12 4.44 3.08
CA VAL A 230 -8.15 3.42 3.20
C VAL A 230 -7.93 2.30 2.19
N PRO A 231 -7.57 1.08 2.64
CA PRO A 231 -7.34 -0.05 1.74
C PRO A 231 -8.58 -0.45 0.95
N MET A 232 -8.39 -1.19 -0.14
CA MET A 232 -9.51 -1.78 -0.88
C MET A 232 -10.02 -3.04 -0.16
N PRO A 233 -11.34 -3.16 0.07
CA PRO A 233 -11.87 -4.37 0.68
C PRO A 233 -11.77 -5.55 -0.29
N GLY A 234 -11.31 -6.70 0.20
CA GLY A 234 -11.24 -7.92 -0.58
C GLY A 234 -10.02 -8.77 -0.23
N PRO A 235 -9.86 -9.93 -0.89
CA PRO A 235 -8.72 -10.81 -0.66
C PRO A 235 -7.42 -10.31 -1.31
N VAL A 236 -7.50 -9.27 -2.15
CA VAL A 236 -6.35 -8.62 -2.78
C VAL A 236 -6.59 -7.11 -2.69
N ASP A 237 -5.57 -6.38 -2.29
CA ASP A 237 -5.64 -4.94 -2.08
C ASP A 237 -4.70 -4.19 -3.05
N PRO A 238 -5.02 -4.13 -4.36
CA PRO A 238 -4.17 -3.49 -5.35
C PRO A 238 -3.96 -1.99 -5.08
N PHE A 239 -4.86 -1.37 -4.30
CA PHE A 239 -4.76 0.04 -3.96
C PHE A 239 -3.59 0.30 -3.00
N SER A 240 -3.38 -0.56 -2.01
CA SER A 240 -2.25 -0.42 -1.09
C SER A 240 -0.90 -0.54 -1.78
N TYR A 241 -0.71 -1.54 -2.65
CA TYR A 241 0.49 -1.63 -3.50
C TYR A 241 0.62 -0.39 -4.40
N GLY A 242 -0.47 0.01 -5.07
CA GLY A 242 -0.44 1.14 -5.99
C GLY A 242 -0.18 2.48 -5.31
N SER A 243 -0.43 2.60 -4.01
CA SER A 243 -0.14 3.80 -3.21
C SER A 243 1.36 4.11 -3.14
N ALA A 244 2.23 3.19 -3.57
CA ALA A 244 3.66 3.42 -3.78
C ALA A 244 3.98 4.71 -4.53
N ILE A 245 3.12 5.11 -5.48
CA ILE A 245 3.28 6.38 -6.22
C ILE A 245 3.24 7.61 -5.30
N PHE A 246 2.49 7.57 -4.20
CA PHE A 246 2.48 8.65 -3.22
C PHE A 246 3.82 8.75 -2.49
N PHE A 247 4.42 7.63 -2.09
CA PHE A 247 5.73 7.61 -1.44
C PHE A 247 6.86 8.01 -2.40
N LYS A 248 6.76 7.60 -3.67
CA LYS A 248 7.62 8.10 -4.75
C LYS A 248 7.49 9.61 -4.95
N PHE A 249 6.26 10.15 -4.92
CA PHE A 249 6.01 11.59 -4.92
C PHE A 249 6.69 12.28 -3.74
N LEU A 250 6.59 11.74 -2.53
CA LEU A 250 7.22 12.34 -1.35
C LEU A 250 8.73 12.50 -1.52
N GLU A 251 9.43 11.45 -1.96
CA GLU A 251 10.87 11.48 -2.20
C GLU A 251 11.27 12.45 -3.32
N GLU A 252 10.56 12.44 -4.45
CA GLU A 252 10.92 13.30 -5.59
C GLU A 252 10.59 14.78 -5.35
N ARG A 253 9.54 15.07 -4.58
CA ARG A 253 9.10 16.45 -4.29
C ARG A 253 9.76 17.06 -3.07
N PHE A 254 9.88 16.31 -1.97
CA PHE A 254 10.36 16.81 -0.67
C PHE A 254 11.80 16.39 -0.37
N GLY A 255 12.35 15.47 -1.16
CA GLY A 255 13.76 15.12 -1.16
C GLY A 255 14.04 13.73 -0.61
N ALA A 256 15.23 13.26 -0.94
CA ALA A 256 15.72 11.95 -0.55
C ALA A 256 15.66 11.75 0.97
N GLY A 257 15.02 10.67 1.44
CA GLY A 257 14.90 10.31 2.85
C GLY A 257 13.57 10.68 3.50
N THR A 258 12.64 11.30 2.78
CA THR A 258 11.31 11.66 3.30
C THR A 258 10.53 10.42 3.79
N VAL A 259 10.66 9.28 3.12
CA VAL A 259 10.02 8.01 3.54
C VAL A 259 10.67 7.45 4.80
N LEU A 260 11.99 7.58 4.96
CA LEU A 260 12.67 7.21 6.22
C LEU A 260 12.17 8.10 7.37
N ASP A 261 12.14 9.42 7.17
CA ASP A 261 11.66 10.37 8.17
C ASP A 261 10.20 10.09 8.57
N LEU A 262 9.37 9.62 7.64
CA LEU A 262 8.01 9.18 7.94
C LEU A 262 7.98 7.94 8.84
N TRP A 263 8.77 6.90 8.53
CA TRP A 263 8.86 5.69 9.36
C TRP A 263 9.39 6.00 10.77
N GLU A 264 10.37 6.89 10.92
CA GLU A 264 10.88 7.33 12.22
C GLU A 264 9.82 8.08 13.05
N ARG A 265 8.91 8.81 12.40
CA ARG A 265 7.78 9.48 13.08
C ARG A 265 6.71 8.53 13.55
N CYS A 266 6.58 7.36 12.93
CA CYS A 266 5.63 6.33 13.36
C CYS A 266 6.13 5.53 14.56
N GLU A 267 7.40 5.65 14.97
CA GLU A 267 7.88 4.90 16.14
C GLU A 267 7.11 5.29 17.41
N ASN A 268 6.72 4.28 18.19
CA ASN A 268 6.04 4.53 19.46
C ASN A 268 6.86 5.44 20.40
N GLY A 269 6.32 6.59 20.74
CA GLY A 269 6.98 7.62 21.55
C GLY A 269 7.65 8.73 20.74
N ALA A 270 7.72 8.61 19.40
CA ALA A 270 8.18 9.67 18.53
C ALA A 270 7.37 10.94 18.75
N ASN A 271 8.06 12.08 18.82
CA ASN A 271 7.47 13.39 19.13
C ASN A 271 6.63 13.44 20.43
N GLY A 272 6.83 12.48 21.34
CA GLY A 272 6.06 12.38 22.59
C GLY A 272 4.63 11.86 22.40
N VAL A 273 4.32 11.30 21.23
CA VAL A 273 3.04 10.66 20.90
C VAL A 273 3.22 9.15 21.04
N ALA A 274 2.30 8.50 21.75
CA ALA A 274 2.28 7.05 21.83
C ALA A 274 1.68 6.52 20.53
N ASP A 275 2.37 5.59 19.89
CA ASP A 275 1.92 4.89 18.67
C ASP A 275 1.36 5.82 17.57
N PRO A 276 2.19 6.74 17.02
CA PRO A 276 1.73 7.71 16.02
C PRO A 276 1.27 7.01 14.73
N VAL A 277 0.19 7.51 14.12
CA VAL A 277 -0.32 6.99 12.84
C VAL A 277 0.27 7.80 11.69
N TRP A 278 0.92 7.13 10.75
CA TRP A 278 1.65 7.74 9.63
C TRP A 278 0.87 8.84 8.92
N PHE A 279 -0.42 8.61 8.72
CA PHE A 279 -1.25 9.51 7.95
C PHE A 279 -1.43 10.85 8.66
N GLN A 280 -1.44 10.87 10.00
CA GLN A 280 -1.51 12.08 10.81
C GLN A 280 -0.15 12.81 10.88
N GLU A 281 0.95 12.08 10.73
CA GLU A 281 2.30 12.64 10.79
C GLU A 281 2.69 13.43 9.52
N LEU A 282 2.01 13.21 8.39
CA LEU A 282 2.32 13.85 7.10
C LEU A 282 2.37 15.38 7.16
N ASP A 283 1.45 16.03 7.87
CA ASP A 283 1.44 17.51 7.92
C ASP A 283 2.70 18.05 8.61
N SER A 284 3.09 17.42 9.72
CA SER A 284 4.31 17.79 10.45
C SER A 284 5.58 17.47 9.66
N LEU A 285 5.60 16.32 8.97
CA LEU A 285 6.70 15.89 8.12
C LEU A 285 6.94 16.91 6.99
N LEU A 286 5.88 17.26 6.26
CA LEU A 286 5.98 18.19 5.12
C LEU A 286 6.28 19.62 5.55
N SER A 287 5.82 20.02 6.73
CA SER A 287 6.18 21.30 7.36
C SER A 287 7.68 21.36 7.67
N ASP A 288 8.24 20.30 8.25
CA ASP A 288 9.68 20.25 8.56
C ASP A 288 10.56 20.14 7.30
N ALA A 289 10.06 19.50 6.23
CA ALA A 289 10.82 19.32 4.98
C ALA A 289 10.92 20.61 4.15
N ASP A 290 9.82 21.35 3.97
CA ASP A 290 9.77 22.50 3.04
C ASP A 290 8.71 23.56 3.43
N ASP A 291 8.41 23.74 4.72
CA ASP A 291 7.35 24.64 5.23
C ASP A 291 5.97 24.37 4.55
N SER A 292 5.73 23.13 4.11
CA SER A 292 4.53 22.71 3.40
C SER A 292 3.48 22.14 4.37
N SER A 293 2.40 21.60 3.83
CA SER A 293 1.33 20.93 4.57
C SER A 293 0.84 19.72 3.77
N PHE A 294 0.14 18.80 4.43
CA PHE A 294 -0.53 17.72 3.70
C PHE A 294 -1.46 18.28 2.63
N ALA A 295 -2.21 19.34 2.96
CA ALA A 295 -3.17 19.90 2.03
C ALA A 295 -2.52 20.51 0.78
N ALA A 296 -1.39 21.20 0.92
CA ALA A 296 -0.65 21.74 -0.21
C ALA A 296 0.01 20.62 -1.02
N GLY A 297 0.70 19.69 -0.34
CA GLY A 297 1.36 18.55 -0.98
C GLY A 297 0.38 17.66 -1.74
N PHE A 298 -0.82 17.43 -1.22
CA PHE A 298 -1.81 16.58 -1.88
C PHE A 298 -2.41 17.22 -3.14
N VAL A 299 -2.49 18.56 -3.21
CA VAL A 299 -2.83 19.27 -4.46
C VAL A 299 -1.70 19.15 -5.50
N GLU A 300 -0.44 19.26 -5.07
CA GLU A 300 0.71 19.05 -5.95
C GLU A 300 0.74 17.61 -6.48
N PHE A 301 0.52 16.62 -5.62
CA PHE A 301 0.41 15.20 -5.97
C PHE A 301 -0.67 14.94 -7.02
N ALA A 302 -1.86 15.52 -6.84
CA ALA A 302 -2.93 15.45 -7.85
C ALA A 302 -2.51 16.05 -9.21
N GLY A 303 -1.73 17.13 -9.18
CA GLY A 303 -1.14 17.70 -10.40
C GLY A 303 -0.08 16.80 -11.03
N TYR A 304 0.79 16.18 -10.23
CA TYR A 304 1.83 15.25 -10.69
C TYR A 304 1.21 14.06 -11.45
N ASN A 305 0.10 13.54 -10.93
CA ASN A 305 -0.61 12.39 -11.50
C ASN A 305 -1.29 12.69 -12.86
N LEU A 306 -1.46 13.97 -13.22
CA LEU A 306 -1.90 14.36 -14.58
C LEU A 306 -0.75 14.42 -15.59
N LEU A 307 0.49 14.41 -15.12
CA LEU A 307 1.72 14.56 -15.90
C LEU A 307 2.50 13.22 -15.92
N THR A 308 1.81 12.16 -16.33
CA THR A 308 2.35 10.81 -16.55
C THR A 308 2.02 10.31 -17.96
N ASP A 309 2.54 9.14 -18.34
CA ASP A 309 2.35 8.50 -19.65
C ASP A 309 2.77 9.45 -20.79
N ASP A 310 2.04 9.47 -21.91
CA ASP A 310 2.20 10.41 -23.02
C ASP A 310 2.22 11.92 -22.62
N TYR A 311 1.87 12.27 -21.38
CA TYR A 311 1.80 13.65 -20.87
C TYR A 311 2.89 13.98 -19.84
N ALA A 312 3.85 13.07 -19.64
CA ALA A 312 4.94 13.26 -18.71
C ALA A 312 5.71 14.57 -18.97
N ASP A 313 5.99 15.28 -17.88
CA ASP A 313 6.81 16.49 -17.89
C ASP A 313 7.77 16.48 -16.69
N PRO A 314 8.95 15.86 -16.82
CA PRO A 314 9.94 15.75 -15.73
C PRO A 314 10.48 17.09 -15.21
N ALA A 315 10.18 18.21 -15.89
CA ALA A 315 10.52 19.54 -15.37
C ALA A 315 9.49 20.07 -14.36
N ARG A 316 8.31 19.42 -14.26
CA ARG A 316 7.18 19.80 -13.40
C ARG A 316 6.70 18.68 -12.49
N SER A 317 7.02 17.43 -12.80
CA SER A 317 6.48 16.21 -12.19
C SER A 317 7.57 15.15 -12.04
N TYR A 318 7.15 13.89 -11.92
CA TYR A 318 8.00 12.71 -11.78
C TYR A 318 9.13 12.64 -12.82
N ALA A 319 10.32 12.24 -12.37
CA ALA A 319 11.48 12.09 -13.24
C ALA A 319 11.26 11.04 -14.34
N ASN A 320 10.59 9.93 -14.00
CA ASN A 320 10.26 8.80 -14.89
C ASN A 320 8.76 8.75 -15.20
N GLY A 321 8.07 9.89 -15.21
CA GLY A 321 6.61 9.92 -15.38
C GLY A 321 6.11 9.31 -16.69
N ASP A 322 6.97 9.18 -17.71
CA ASP A 322 6.65 8.59 -19.02
C ASP A 322 6.53 7.06 -18.98
N ASP A 323 7.13 6.41 -17.99
CA ASP A 323 6.96 4.97 -17.75
C ASP A 323 5.72 4.67 -16.89
N TYR A 324 5.13 5.69 -16.25
CA TYR A 324 3.97 5.54 -15.38
C TYR A 324 2.65 5.64 -16.17
N PRO A 325 1.60 4.89 -15.77
CA PRO A 325 0.30 4.97 -16.43
C PRO A 325 -0.36 6.34 -16.27
N ALA A 326 -1.28 6.66 -17.19
CA ALA A 326 -2.13 7.84 -17.03
C ALA A 326 -3.16 7.62 -15.91
N VAL A 327 -3.32 8.60 -15.02
CA VAL A 327 -4.36 8.58 -14.00
C VAL A 327 -5.76 8.48 -14.62
N ALA A 328 -6.68 7.76 -13.98
CA ALA A 328 -8.05 7.66 -14.43
C ALA A 328 -8.74 9.04 -14.43
N ILE A 329 -9.27 9.41 -15.60
CA ILE A 329 -10.03 10.64 -15.82
C ILE A 329 -11.43 10.24 -16.29
N GLU A 330 -12.47 10.64 -15.56
CA GLU A 330 -13.86 10.39 -15.93
C GLU A 330 -14.25 11.26 -17.14
N PRO A 331 -14.57 10.68 -18.30
CA PRO A 331 -14.99 11.45 -19.46
C PRO A 331 -16.43 11.96 -19.28
N THR A 332 -16.63 13.28 -19.34
CA THR A 332 -17.94 13.91 -19.19
C THR A 332 -18.28 14.84 -20.35
N ALA A 333 -19.57 15.12 -20.53
CA ALA A 333 -20.06 15.98 -21.61
C ALA A 333 -20.07 17.46 -21.17
N THR A 334 -19.79 18.37 -22.11
CA THR A 334 -19.80 19.81 -21.85
C THR A 334 -21.15 20.45 -22.25
N PRO A 335 -21.80 21.25 -21.39
CA PRO A 335 -21.44 21.54 -20.00
C PRO A 335 -21.78 20.36 -19.08
N TYR A 336 -21.06 20.26 -17.95
CA TYR A 336 -21.25 19.21 -16.96
C TYR A 336 -21.82 19.78 -15.66
N VAL A 337 -22.69 19.00 -15.02
CA VAL A 337 -23.32 19.32 -13.74
C VAL A 337 -23.38 18.05 -12.89
N ASP A 338 -22.86 18.11 -11.67
CA ASP A 338 -23.18 17.19 -10.59
C ASP A 338 -23.87 17.98 -9.48
N GLU A 339 -25.10 17.59 -9.14
CA GLU A 339 -25.92 18.28 -8.14
C GLU A 339 -25.44 18.01 -6.71
N LYS A 340 -24.77 16.87 -6.48
CA LYS A 340 -24.34 16.43 -5.15
C LYS A 340 -23.30 15.33 -5.26
N MET A 341 -22.06 15.75 -5.43
CA MET A 341 -20.90 14.88 -5.44
C MET A 341 -20.75 14.14 -4.10
N ARG A 342 -19.89 13.13 -4.08
CA ARG A 342 -19.34 12.58 -2.86
C ARG A 342 -17.83 12.50 -3.02
N VAL A 343 -17.11 13.35 -2.30
CA VAL A 343 -15.64 13.43 -2.36
C VAL A 343 -15.10 12.94 -1.01
N PHE A 344 -14.50 11.76 -1.01
CA PHE A 344 -13.85 11.21 0.19
C PHE A 344 -12.68 12.10 0.61
N TYR A 345 -12.27 12.06 1.88
CA TYR A 345 -11.07 12.78 2.31
C TYR A 345 -9.83 12.19 1.65
N ALA A 346 -8.74 12.95 1.53
CA ALA A 346 -7.50 12.52 0.90
C ALA A 346 -7.69 11.82 -0.45
N SER A 347 -8.53 12.40 -1.31
CA SER A 347 -8.83 11.84 -2.63
C SER A 347 -9.01 12.89 -3.71
N THR A 348 -8.90 12.47 -4.97
CA THR A 348 -9.04 13.33 -6.15
C THR A 348 -9.96 12.70 -7.19
N GLN A 349 -10.96 13.46 -7.65
CA GLN A 349 -11.82 13.11 -8.77
C GLN A 349 -11.44 13.95 -9.99
N TYR A 350 -11.07 13.31 -11.09
CA TYR A 350 -10.70 13.97 -12.34
C TYR A 350 -11.83 13.87 -13.37
N TYR A 351 -12.30 15.02 -13.87
CA TYR A 351 -13.32 15.09 -14.91
C TYR A 351 -12.72 15.62 -16.21
N GLY A 352 -12.77 14.84 -17.28
CA GLY A 352 -12.27 15.20 -18.61
C GLY A 352 -13.39 15.65 -19.54
N LEU A 353 -13.32 16.89 -20.02
CA LEU A 353 -14.31 17.53 -20.87
C LEU A 353 -13.70 18.01 -22.20
N ILE A 354 -14.36 17.69 -23.31
CA ILE A 354 -14.00 18.27 -24.61
C ILE A 354 -14.57 19.70 -24.67
N PRO A 355 -13.76 20.75 -24.95
CA PRO A 355 -14.25 22.14 -24.90
C PRO A 355 -15.41 22.47 -25.85
N ASP A 356 -15.57 21.70 -26.94
CA ASP A 356 -16.70 21.77 -27.88
C ASP A 356 -16.98 23.22 -28.36
N GLY A 357 -15.92 23.88 -28.85
CA GLY A 357 -15.98 25.24 -29.40
C GLY A 357 -15.96 26.38 -28.38
N ARG A 358 -15.91 26.08 -27.08
CA ARG A 358 -15.74 27.10 -26.03
C ARG A 358 -14.30 27.62 -26.04
N ALA A 359 -14.16 28.94 -26.15
CA ALA A 359 -12.85 29.60 -26.09
C ALA A 359 -12.37 29.80 -24.65
N ALA A 360 -13.28 29.86 -23.69
CA ALA A 360 -12.97 29.95 -22.27
C ALA A 360 -13.89 29.04 -21.49
N MET A 361 -13.33 28.34 -20.50
CA MET A 361 -14.07 27.47 -19.59
C MET A 361 -13.62 27.70 -18.15
N THR A 362 -14.47 27.30 -17.22
CA THR A 362 -14.28 27.40 -15.77
C THR A 362 -15.07 26.29 -15.07
N ALA A 363 -14.86 26.16 -13.77
CA ALA A 363 -15.64 25.30 -12.90
C ALA A 363 -16.08 26.07 -11.65
N ALA A 364 -17.17 25.63 -11.04
CA ALA A 364 -17.57 26.06 -9.71
C ALA A 364 -17.90 24.87 -8.83
N VAL A 365 -17.37 24.86 -7.61
CA VAL A 365 -17.64 23.87 -6.57
C VAL A 365 -18.21 24.60 -5.36
N PHE A 366 -19.43 24.27 -4.96
CA PHE A 366 -20.16 25.00 -3.92
C PHE A 366 -21.20 24.12 -3.23
N SER A 367 -21.60 24.49 -2.00
CA SER A 367 -22.76 23.87 -1.35
C SER A 367 -24.06 24.50 -1.88
N PRO A 368 -24.98 23.72 -2.49
CA PRO A 368 -26.29 24.24 -2.93
C PRO A 368 -27.14 24.75 -1.77
N ASP A 369 -27.03 24.10 -0.60
CA ASP A 369 -27.78 24.43 0.62
C ASP A 369 -27.07 25.48 1.49
N GLY A 370 -25.84 25.86 1.11
CA GLY A 370 -25.02 26.85 1.81
C GLY A 370 -24.32 26.32 3.07
N ASP A 371 -24.20 25.01 3.23
CA ASP A 371 -23.44 24.40 4.32
C ASP A 371 -21.93 24.47 4.00
N PRO A 372 -21.14 25.25 4.77
CA PRO A 372 -19.70 25.36 4.52
C PRO A 372 -18.97 24.02 4.66
N ALA A 373 -19.51 23.06 5.42
CA ALA A 373 -18.94 21.74 5.57
C ALA A 373 -18.93 20.94 4.27
N ASP A 374 -19.75 21.25 3.26
CA ASP A 374 -19.70 20.55 1.97
C ASP A 374 -18.49 20.92 1.12
N THR A 375 -17.82 22.05 1.41
CA THR A 375 -16.69 22.56 0.62
C THR A 375 -15.41 22.74 1.44
N GLU A 376 -15.46 22.48 2.74
CA GLU A 376 -14.30 22.52 3.62
C GLU A 376 -13.20 21.54 3.13
N GLY A 377 -11.97 22.05 3.00
CA GLY A 377 -10.83 21.26 2.52
C GLY A 377 -10.88 20.89 1.04
N ILE A 378 -11.84 21.41 0.27
CA ILE A 378 -11.86 21.21 -1.18
C ILE A 378 -10.89 22.18 -1.85
N SER A 379 -10.11 21.65 -2.80
CA SER A 379 -9.32 22.39 -3.78
C SER A 379 -9.74 21.96 -5.19
N THR A 380 -9.49 22.80 -6.19
CA THR A 380 -9.81 22.46 -7.58
C THR A 380 -8.75 22.97 -8.53
N LEU A 381 -8.26 22.09 -9.41
CA LEU A 381 -7.34 22.42 -10.49
C LEU A 381 -8.08 22.39 -11.84
N LEU A 382 -7.78 23.38 -12.68
CA LEU A 382 -8.12 23.41 -14.10
C LEU A 382 -6.85 23.12 -14.91
N ALA A 383 -6.84 22.01 -15.63
CA ALA A 383 -5.73 21.56 -16.43
C ALA A 383 -6.13 21.45 -17.91
N VAL A 384 -5.57 22.33 -18.75
CA VAL A 384 -5.88 22.37 -20.18
C VAL A 384 -4.85 21.58 -20.97
N ARG A 385 -5.31 20.60 -21.74
CA ARG A 385 -4.47 19.73 -22.56
C ARG A 385 -4.46 20.16 -24.03
N ARG A 386 -3.28 20.24 -24.62
CA ARG A 386 -3.03 20.50 -26.04
C ARG A 386 -1.99 19.52 -26.58
N GLY A 387 -2.43 18.60 -27.42
CA GLY A 387 -1.65 17.45 -27.86
C GLY A 387 -1.21 16.62 -26.65
N THR A 388 0.10 16.41 -26.55
CA THR A 388 0.78 15.65 -25.49
C THR A 388 1.31 16.56 -24.37
N SER A 389 0.68 17.71 -24.14
CA SER A 389 1.13 18.65 -23.11
C SER A 389 -0.04 19.27 -22.38
N TYR A 390 0.17 19.56 -21.09
CA TYR A 390 -0.72 20.40 -20.30
C TYR A 390 -0.14 21.79 -20.12
N ASP A 391 -0.98 22.80 -20.23
CA ASP A 391 -0.68 24.15 -19.77
C ASP A 391 -0.35 24.17 -18.26
N PRO A 392 0.24 25.27 -17.75
CA PRO A 392 0.29 25.51 -16.32
C PRO A 392 -1.11 25.39 -15.70
N PHE A 393 -1.22 24.60 -14.63
CA PHE A 393 -2.49 24.38 -13.96
C PHE A 393 -2.97 25.66 -13.25
N VAL A 394 -4.27 25.87 -13.26
CA VAL A 394 -4.90 26.97 -12.52
C VAL A 394 -5.65 26.38 -11.32
N GLN A 395 -5.20 26.69 -10.11
CA GLN A 395 -5.94 26.36 -8.90
C GLN A 395 -6.97 27.44 -8.62
N LEU A 396 -8.24 27.06 -8.49
CA LEU A 396 -9.32 27.99 -8.22
C LEU A 396 -9.16 28.64 -6.84
N THR A 397 -9.14 29.97 -6.81
CA THR A 397 -9.02 30.75 -5.57
C THR A 397 -10.37 30.96 -4.87
N ASP A 398 -11.43 31.15 -5.66
CA ASP A 398 -12.82 31.18 -5.20
C ASP A 398 -13.59 30.07 -5.90
N LEU A 399 -13.67 28.92 -5.23
CA LEU A 399 -14.33 27.71 -5.72
C LEU A 399 -15.78 27.97 -6.15
N ALA A 400 -16.49 28.84 -5.42
CA ALA A 400 -17.90 29.06 -5.66
C ALA A 400 -18.14 30.03 -6.81
N ALA A 401 -17.22 30.96 -7.11
CA ALA A 401 -17.49 32.05 -8.03
C ALA A 401 -17.69 31.62 -9.49
N GLY A 402 -16.99 30.58 -9.96
CA GLY A 402 -17.01 30.19 -11.38
C GLY A 402 -16.59 31.31 -12.32
N SER A 403 -15.74 32.24 -11.86
CA SER A 403 -15.34 33.44 -12.62
C SER A 403 -13.87 33.40 -13.06
N GLU A 404 -13.07 32.52 -12.47
CA GLU A 404 -11.68 32.28 -12.87
C GLU A 404 -11.65 31.31 -14.05
N THR A 405 -11.22 31.80 -15.21
CA THR A 405 -11.33 31.08 -16.49
C THR A 405 -9.97 30.65 -17.02
N VAL A 406 -9.95 29.52 -17.71
CA VAL A 406 -8.82 29.08 -18.55
C VAL A 406 -9.16 29.22 -20.03
N ASP A 407 -8.14 29.52 -20.85
CA ASP A 407 -8.27 29.51 -22.31
C ASP A 407 -8.31 28.07 -22.81
N THR A 408 -9.41 27.69 -23.44
CA THR A 408 -9.62 26.37 -24.05
C THR A 408 -9.62 26.43 -25.58
N SER A 409 -9.22 27.56 -26.16
CA SER A 409 -9.08 27.72 -27.60
C SER A 409 -8.03 26.74 -28.14
N GLY A 410 -8.47 25.84 -29.01
CA GLY A 410 -7.61 24.81 -29.59
C GLY A 410 -7.15 23.73 -28.61
N ALA A 411 -7.78 23.62 -27.44
CA ALA A 411 -7.53 22.54 -26.50
C ALA A 411 -8.28 21.27 -26.89
N ASP A 412 -7.65 20.13 -26.63
CA ASP A 412 -8.23 18.81 -26.88
C ASP A 412 -9.10 18.35 -25.69
N LEU A 413 -8.70 18.75 -24.48
CA LEU A 413 -9.34 18.38 -23.23
C LEU A 413 -9.16 19.48 -22.18
N LEU A 414 -10.20 19.74 -21.40
CA LEU A 414 -10.11 20.36 -20.10
C LEU A 414 -10.26 19.26 -19.05
N VAL A 415 -9.32 19.14 -18.12
CA VAL A 415 -9.48 18.32 -16.93
C VAL A 415 -9.77 19.23 -15.74
N VAL A 416 -10.82 18.90 -14.99
CA VAL A 416 -11.15 19.52 -13.71
C VAL A 416 -10.88 18.50 -12.62
N ALA A 417 -9.86 18.73 -11.80
CA ALA A 417 -9.55 17.88 -10.66
C ALA A 417 -10.19 18.48 -9.40
N VAL A 418 -11.13 17.76 -8.78
CA VAL A 418 -11.72 18.14 -7.48
C VAL A 418 -11.02 17.31 -6.40
N ILE A 419 -10.32 18.01 -5.51
CA ILE A 419 -9.37 17.42 -4.57
C ILE A 419 -9.88 17.70 -3.16
N ASN A 420 -10.05 16.67 -2.33
CA ASN A 420 -10.33 16.84 -0.91
C ASN A 420 -9.05 16.62 -0.12
N THR A 421 -8.56 17.68 0.51
CA THR A 421 -7.24 17.73 1.14
C THR A 421 -7.28 17.47 2.64
N LEU A 422 -8.40 16.98 3.16
CA LEU A 422 -8.52 16.61 4.57
C LEU A 422 -7.89 15.24 4.82
N GLN A 423 -7.38 15.03 6.03
CA GLN A 423 -6.80 13.76 6.47
C GLN A 423 -7.79 12.87 7.24
N GLU A 424 -8.99 13.36 7.52
CA GLU A 424 -10.00 12.61 8.24
C GLU A 424 -11.40 13.18 8.00
N GLY A 425 -12.40 12.45 8.50
CA GLY A 425 -13.79 12.92 8.59
C GLY A 425 -14.69 12.46 7.45
N ASP A 426 -15.92 12.99 7.44
CA ASP A 426 -16.94 12.62 6.48
C ASP A 426 -16.62 13.09 5.06
N SER A 427 -17.05 12.31 4.07
CA SER A 427 -16.99 12.72 2.66
C SER A 427 -17.76 14.02 2.43
N ARG A 428 -17.14 14.95 1.72
CA ARG A 428 -17.72 16.23 1.33
C ARG A 428 -18.73 16.05 0.20
N ARG A 429 -19.79 16.87 0.18
CA ARG A 429 -20.90 16.74 -0.77
C ARG A 429 -21.23 18.02 -1.54
N PRO A 430 -20.25 18.67 -2.17
CA PRO A 430 -20.51 19.87 -2.95
C PRO A 430 -21.26 19.54 -4.25
N ALA A 431 -21.85 20.55 -4.87
CA ALA A 431 -22.22 20.51 -6.28
C ALA A 431 -21.04 20.98 -7.15
N LEU A 432 -21.00 20.52 -8.39
CA LEU A 432 -20.00 20.88 -9.40
C LEU A 432 -20.68 21.32 -10.68
N CYS A 433 -20.27 22.47 -11.21
CA CYS A 433 -20.66 22.99 -12.51
C CYS A 433 -19.41 23.22 -13.35
N ILE A 434 -19.34 22.71 -14.58
CA ILE A 434 -18.22 22.94 -15.51
C ILE A 434 -18.75 23.37 -16.87
N GLY A 435 -18.19 24.42 -17.45
CA GLY A 435 -18.60 24.93 -18.75
C GLY A 435 -17.98 26.28 -19.09
N SER A 436 -18.59 27.00 -20.02
CA SER A 436 -18.34 28.44 -20.18
C SER A 436 -18.80 29.21 -18.93
N PRO A 437 -18.26 30.42 -18.67
CA PRO A 437 -18.68 31.23 -17.51
C PRO A 437 -20.19 31.44 -17.43
N GLU A 438 -20.86 31.65 -18.56
CA GLU A 438 -22.31 31.81 -18.62
C GLU A 438 -23.06 30.52 -18.26
N GLU A 439 -22.58 29.36 -18.73
CA GLU A 439 -23.18 28.06 -18.39
C GLU A 439 -23.00 27.72 -16.92
N VAL A 440 -21.82 28.00 -16.35
CA VAL A 440 -21.52 27.79 -14.93
C VAL A 440 -22.42 28.68 -14.07
N GLU A 441 -22.59 29.95 -14.41
CA GLU A 441 -23.48 30.86 -13.68
C GLU A 441 -24.96 30.40 -13.72
N VAL A 442 -25.42 29.92 -14.87
CA VAL A 442 -26.76 29.34 -15.02
C VAL A 442 -26.92 28.08 -14.16
N CYS A 443 -25.93 27.18 -14.20
CA CYS A 443 -25.91 25.96 -13.39
C CYS A 443 -26.00 26.29 -11.90
N ARG A 444 -25.14 27.19 -11.42
CA ARG A 444 -25.13 27.64 -10.02
C ARG A 444 -26.45 28.22 -9.57
N THR A 445 -27.02 29.11 -10.37
CA THR A 445 -28.31 29.74 -10.07
C THR A 445 -29.43 28.70 -9.97
N ASN A 446 -29.41 27.68 -10.84
CA ASN A 446 -30.40 26.61 -10.81
C ASN A 446 -30.27 25.77 -9.54
N LEU A 447 -29.07 25.37 -9.15
CA LEU A 447 -28.86 24.51 -7.97
C LEU A 447 -29.09 25.25 -6.65
N ALA A 448 -28.60 26.50 -6.54
CA ALA A 448 -28.86 27.34 -5.37
C ALA A 448 -30.36 27.68 -5.18
N GLY A 449 -31.14 27.64 -6.26
CA GLY A 449 -32.59 27.87 -6.23
C GLY A 449 -33.43 26.68 -5.75
N VAL A 450 -32.87 25.46 -5.70
CA VAL A 450 -33.60 24.21 -5.40
C VAL A 450 -33.57 23.86 -3.90
N GLY A 451 -32.57 24.32 -3.13
CA GLY A 451 -32.42 24.07 -1.68
C GLY A 451 -33.51 24.65 -0.76
N GLY A 452 -34.50 25.37 -1.31
CA GLY A 452 -35.57 26.02 -0.54
C GLY A 452 -36.79 25.13 -0.18
N ALA A 453 -36.86 23.89 -0.66
CA ALA A 453 -38.07 23.06 -0.52
C ALA A 453 -37.78 21.60 -0.13
N GLY A 454 -37.53 21.37 1.16
CA GLY A 454 -37.99 20.21 1.93
C GLY A 454 -37.65 18.79 1.45
N GLY A 455 -36.78 18.11 2.18
CA GLY A 455 -36.59 16.65 2.06
C GLY A 455 -36.04 16.02 3.33
N ALA A 456 -36.92 15.72 4.29
CA ALA A 456 -36.61 14.75 5.34
C ALA A 456 -36.50 13.35 4.71
N GLY A 457 -35.36 12.66 4.87
CA GLY A 457 -35.20 11.32 4.31
C GLY A 457 -33.93 10.59 4.76
N GLY A 458 -34.09 9.73 5.77
CA GLY A 458 -33.41 8.44 5.86
C GLY A 458 -31.93 8.44 6.22
N GLY A 459 -31.64 8.38 7.53
CA GLY A 459 -30.36 7.86 8.02
C GLY A 459 -30.18 6.41 7.56
N GLY A 460 -29.33 6.22 6.56
CA GLY A 460 -28.74 4.92 6.24
C GLY A 460 -27.57 4.71 7.20
N ALA A 461 -27.61 3.60 7.94
CA ALA A 461 -26.59 3.21 8.88
C ALA A 461 -25.21 3.22 8.23
N GLY A 462 -24.30 3.99 8.82
CA GLY A 462 -22.88 3.72 8.71
C GLY A 462 -22.64 2.28 9.19
N ILE A 463 -21.89 1.55 8.39
CA ILE A 463 -21.26 0.33 8.88
C ILE A 463 -20.05 0.83 9.67
N ASP A 464 -20.14 0.74 11.00
CA ASP A 464 -18.96 0.72 11.87
C ASP A 464 -18.06 -0.46 11.44
N PRO A 465 -16.74 -0.27 11.36
CA PRO A 465 -15.80 -1.31 11.67
C PRO A 465 -15.02 -0.88 12.91
N ASP A 466 -15.63 -1.02 14.08
CA ASP A 466 -14.89 -1.22 15.32
C ASP A 466 -15.16 -2.67 15.76
N ASP A 467 -14.24 -3.56 15.39
CA ASP A 467 -13.91 -4.74 16.19
C ASP A 467 -12.39 -4.99 16.08
N PRO A 468 -11.62 -4.76 17.15
CA PRO A 468 -10.20 -5.07 17.18
C PRO A 468 -10.06 -6.55 17.57
N ASP A 469 -10.00 -7.41 16.59
CA ASP A 469 -9.39 -8.74 16.74
C ASP A 469 -8.46 -8.92 15.53
N GLY A 470 -7.23 -8.47 15.72
CA GLY A 470 -6.11 -8.83 14.87
C GLY A 470 -5.89 -10.33 14.97
N THR A 471 -6.09 -10.99 13.83
CA THR A 471 -5.46 -12.27 13.56
C THR A 471 -4.71 -12.12 12.26
N ASP A 472 -3.40 -12.29 12.31
CA ASP A 472 -2.48 -12.42 11.18
C ASP A 472 -3.17 -13.14 10.02
N ASP A 473 -3.38 -12.44 8.90
CA ASP A 473 -3.74 -13.07 7.65
C ASP A 473 -2.44 -13.34 6.89
N SER A 474 -1.86 -14.50 7.20
CA SER A 474 -0.68 -15.08 6.54
C SER A 474 -1.03 -15.59 5.13
N GLY A 475 -1.55 -14.71 4.27
CA GLY A 475 -1.75 -14.96 2.84
C GLY A 475 -0.59 -14.36 2.07
N GLY A 476 0.30 -15.20 1.52
CA GLY A 476 1.51 -14.75 0.83
C GLY A 476 1.22 -13.72 -0.26
N CYS A 477 2.01 -12.65 -0.27
CA CYS A 477 2.05 -11.67 -1.34
C CYS A 477 2.57 -12.36 -2.62
N GLY A 478 2.06 -11.91 -3.77
CA GLY A 478 2.42 -12.47 -5.07
C GLY A 478 2.78 -11.36 -6.04
N CYS A 479 4.07 -11.12 -6.25
CA CYS A 479 4.59 -10.06 -7.13
C CYS A 479 4.56 -10.42 -8.63
N ARG A 480 3.50 -11.10 -9.09
CA ARG A 480 3.42 -11.65 -10.45
C ARG A 480 3.60 -10.59 -11.54
N VAL A 481 4.76 -10.61 -12.20
CA VAL A 481 4.99 -9.91 -13.47
C VAL A 481 4.47 -10.78 -14.62
N THR A 482 3.37 -10.38 -15.26
CA THR A 482 3.04 -10.89 -16.61
C THR A 482 3.18 -9.77 -17.64
N GLY A 483 4.17 -9.91 -18.52
CA GLY A 483 4.53 -8.88 -19.50
C GLY A 483 3.37 -8.51 -20.42
N ARG A 484 3.07 -7.21 -20.49
CA ARG A 484 2.17 -6.61 -21.49
C ARG A 484 2.87 -6.68 -22.86
N SER A 485 2.49 -7.65 -23.70
CA SER A 485 2.75 -7.54 -25.14
C SER A 485 1.75 -6.55 -25.73
N THR A 486 2.26 -5.46 -26.30
CA THR A 486 1.48 -4.49 -27.07
C THR A 486 0.78 -5.16 -28.25
N GLU A 487 -0.52 -5.44 -28.15
CA GLU A 487 -1.49 -5.46 -29.27
C GLU A 487 -2.92 -5.63 -28.72
N ASP A 488 -3.80 -4.68 -29.08
CA ASP A 488 -5.25 -4.61 -28.81
C ASP A 488 -5.99 -5.96 -28.91
N VAL A 489 -6.84 -6.32 -27.93
CA VAL A 489 -8.24 -6.77 -28.11
C VAL A 489 -9.04 -6.62 -26.80
N ARG A 490 -10.15 -5.88 -26.88
CA ARG A 490 -11.25 -5.81 -25.89
C ARG A 490 -12.05 -7.13 -25.80
N LEU A 491 -12.20 -7.73 -24.60
CA LEU A 491 -13.41 -8.36 -23.99
C LEU A 491 -13.03 -9.20 -22.73
N PRO A 492 -13.97 -9.51 -21.80
CA PRO A 492 -13.68 -9.54 -20.37
C PRO A 492 -13.33 -10.94 -19.85
N PHE A 493 -12.52 -10.95 -18.79
CA PHE A 493 -12.18 -12.12 -18.00
C PHE A 493 -13.40 -12.67 -17.27
N LEU A 494 -13.66 -13.96 -17.48
CA LEU A 494 -14.67 -14.75 -16.78
C LEU A 494 -14.11 -16.17 -16.69
N LEU A 495 -13.52 -16.53 -15.55
CA LEU A 495 -13.26 -17.89 -15.01
C LEU A 495 -12.18 -17.79 -13.91
N GLY A 496 -12.32 -18.38 -12.73
CA GLY A 496 -13.36 -19.28 -12.26
C GLY A 496 -13.32 -19.52 -10.75
N LEU A 497 -14.51 -19.53 -10.15
CA LEU A 497 -14.82 -20.11 -8.86
C LEU A 497 -15.70 -21.33 -9.13
N LEU A 498 -15.19 -22.55 -8.99
CA LEU A 498 -16.03 -23.76 -8.97
C LEU A 498 -15.27 -24.98 -8.44
N ALA A 499 -15.26 -25.16 -7.12
CA ALA A 499 -15.15 -26.49 -6.51
C ALA A 499 -15.61 -26.47 -5.06
N LEU A 500 -16.91 -26.63 -4.79
CA LEU A 500 -17.41 -27.17 -3.51
C LEU A 500 -18.91 -27.52 -3.63
N ALA A 501 -19.18 -28.75 -4.04
CA ALA A 501 -20.31 -29.57 -3.57
C ALA A 501 -20.45 -30.79 -4.48
N LEU A 502 -20.15 -31.98 -3.95
CA LEU A 502 -20.93 -33.21 -4.19
C LEU A 502 -20.34 -34.37 -3.38
N GLY A 503 -20.56 -34.31 -2.06
CA GLY A 503 -20.40 -35.44 -1.16
C GLY A 503 -21.71 -36.22 -0.99
N ARG A 504 -21.67 -37.51 -1.37
CA ARG A 504 -22.52 -38.62 -0.90
C ARG A 504 -23.96 -38.74 -1.41
N ARG A 505 -24.15 -39.68 -2.36
CA ARG A 505 -25.31 -40.61 -2.33
C ARG A 505 -24.95 -42.03 -2.82
N ARG A 506 -24.93 -42.94 -1.84
CA ARG A 506 -25.10 -44.41 -1.82
C ARG A 506 -25.55 -45.12 -3.12
N ARG A 507 -24.90 -46.26 -3.43
CA ARG A 507 -25.48 -47.57 -3.81
C ARG A 507 -24.51 -48.67 -3.33
N ARG A 508 -24.82 -49.59 -2.40
CA ARG A 508 -25.62 -50.83 -2.56
C ARG A 508 -25.44 -51.49 -3.94
N HIS A 509 -24.41 -52.32 -4.10
CA HIS A 509 -24.53 -53.78 -4.02
C HIS A 509 -23.15 -54.43 -3.83
#